data_AF-A0A7Y6Z0D1-F1
#
_entry.id   AF-A0A7Y6Z0D1-F1
#
_cell.length_a   1.000
_cell.length_b   1.000
_cell.length_c   1.000
_cell.angle_alpha   90.00
_cell.angle_beta   90.00
_cell.angle_gamma   90.00
#
_symmetry.space_group_name_H-M   'P 1'
#
loop_
_entity.id
_entity.type
_entity.pdbx_description
1 polymer ?
#
loop_
_entity_poly.entity_id
_entity_poly.type
_entity_poly.pdbx_seq_one_letter_code
_entity_poly.pdbx_strand_id
1 'polypeptide(L)'
;MTRIHTLLELIDQTGARCRLFDLGRRVSKLSSATFAKVEQGQAPYPLPYLHHAWVGLLLWHPDTPERNAVWFLKLPLDEQGFLVQAARDDLLQRLLQNIGGLVEDGNDALKDNPFSFKPDDEKMALFHAHAGLVLRQPASRYYEYAQHYFAGQLEPELWVNLGYQGIADLVVRLDQGRNEALLTEAVAWLPTEPLCALGRALEHVEPGHKLIQALLPRLDAAIAAGRGEDGGVLAALVRALSNSPSQSLRKAALQRVLASPRAEEAEVIVAIATRCCESLKDPELLSAFLERLAAGEAGQAGFSRVLADLMFMPSLRGPIMTALRNPERSETLSKAIGKMFGQGMGEA
;
A
#
# COMPACT_ATOMS: atom_id res chain seq x y z
N MET A 1 20.62 -31.41 -14.42
CA MET A 1 19.60 -30.37 -14.25
C MET A 1 19.72 -29.84 -12.84
N THR A 2 20.15 -28.59 -12.69
CA THR A 2 20.28 -27.91 -11.40
C THR A 2 18.90 -27.87 -10.75
N ARG A 3 18.79 -28.27 -9.48
CA ARG A 3 17.52 -28.28 -8.76
C ARG A 3 17.12 -26.83 -8.51
N ILE A 4 16.04 -26.37 -9.14
CA ILE A 4 15.51 -25.01 -8.98
C ILE A 4 14.83 -24.95 -7.62
N HIS A 5 15.29 -24.05 -6.76
CA HIS A 5 14.80 -23.94 -5.38
C HIS A 5 14.00 -22.67 -5.15
N THR A 6 14.08 -21.69 -6.05
CA THR A 6 13.45 -20.37 -5.91
C THR A 6 12.82 -19.88 -7.21
N LEU A 7 11.84 -19.00 -7.09
CA LEU A 7 11.14 -18.32 -8.18
C LEU A 7 12.10 -17.41 -8.92
N LEU A 8 13.00 -16.73 -8.20
CA LEU A 8 14.01 -15.89 -8.81
C LEU A 8 15.01 -16.70 -9.65
N GLU A 9 15.43 -17.88 -9.18
CA GLU A 9 16.24 -18.80 -9.99
C GLU A 9 15.48 -19.29 -11.22
N LEU A 10 14.19 -19.63 -11.07
CA LEU A 10 13.37 -20.07 -12.19
C LEU A 10 13.30 -18.99 -13.29
N ILE A 11 13.06 -17.75 -12.90
CA ILE A 11 12.96 -16.61 -13.83
C ILE A 11 14.32 -16.31 -14.46
N ASP A 12 15.42 -16.39 -13.70
CA ASP A 12 16.76 -16.16 -14.24
C ASP A 12 17.10 -17.18 -15.36
N GLN A 13 16.65 -18.43 -15.21
CA GLN A 13 16.84 -19.47 -16.23
C GLN A 13 16.07 -19.24 -17.52
N THR A 14 14.97 -18.47 -17.52
CA THR A 14 14.27 -18.11 -18.77
C THR A 14 14.99 -17.00 -19.55
N GLY A 15 16.02 -16.37 -18.96
CA GLY A 15 16.71 -15.21 -19.52
C GLY A 15 15.90 -13.91 -19.41
N ALA A 16 14.78 -13.91 -18.68
CA ALA A 16 14.00 -12.71 -18.42
C ALA A 16 14.69 -11.82 -17.38
N ARG A 17 14.64 -10.51 -17.59
CA ARG A 17 14.90 -9.57 -16.50
C ARG A 17 13.64 -9.42 -15.64
N CYS A 18 13.83 -9.32 -14.33
CA CYS A 18 12.74 -9.24 -13.38
C CYS A 18 12.85 -8.00 -12.48
N ARG A 19 11.73 -7.32 -12.29
CA ARG A 19 11.55 -6.28 -11.26
C ARG A 19 10.37 -6.64 -10.38
N LEU A 20 10.63 -6.70 -9.08
CA LEU A 20 9.63 -6.99 -8.07
C LEU A 20 9.02 -5.70 -7.51
N PHE A 21 7.74 -5.77 -7.21
CA PHE A 21 6.99 -4.75 -6.51
C PHE A 21 6.22 -5.38 -5.35
N ASP A 22 6.17 -4.70 -4.21
CA ASP A 22 5.12 -4.94 -3.22
C ASP A 22 3.82 -4.33 -3.75
N LEU A 23 2.68 -5.00 -3.56
CA LEU A 23 1.35 -4.47 -3.87
C LEU A 23 0.38 -4.55 -2.68
N GLY A 24 0.88 -4.88 -1.50
CA GLY A 24 0.06 -5.08 -0.32
C GLY A 24 -0.35 -3.74 0.26
N ARG A 25 0.57 -3.14 1.03
CA ARG A 25 0.32 -1.83 1.64
C ARG A 25 0.57 -0.68 0.67
N ARG A 26 1.54 -0.82 -0.24
CA ARG A 26 1.85 0.18 -1.26
C ARG A 26 2.41 -0.50 -2.51
N VAL A 27 2.03 -0.03 -3.71
CA VAL A 27 2.79 -0.29 -4.93
C VAL A 27 4.17 0.34 -4.77
N SER A 28 5.18 -0.45 -4.46
CA SER A 28 6.53 0.04 -4.16
C SER A 28 7.60 -0.96 -4.55
N LYS A 29 8.83 -0.50 -4.78
CA LYS A 29 9.92 -1.38 -5.19
C LYS A 29 10.25 -2.39 -4.10
N LEU A 30 10.16 -3.68 -4.43
CA LEU A 30 10.70 -4.76 -3.62
C LEU A 30 12.05 -5.19 -4.20
N SER A 31 13.11 -5.19 -3.40
CA SER A 31 14.43 -5.58 -3.91
C SER A 31 14.51 -7.10 -4.07
N SER A 32 15.15 -7.58 -5.14
CA SER A 32 15.36 -9.02 -5.36
C SER A 32 16.15 -9.66 -4.24
N ALA A 33 17.12 -8.94 -3.64
CA ALA A 33 17.87 -9.42 -2.49
C ALA A 33 16.99 -9.60 -1.23
N THR A 34 16.05 -8.68 -1.00
CA THR A 34 15.08 -8.80 0.08
C THR A 34 14.16 -10.00 -0.16
N PHE A 35 13.57 -10.10 -1.35
CA PHE A 35 12.66 -11.19 -1.67
C PHE A 35 13.32 -12.56 -1.66
N ALA A 36 14.57 -12.69 -2.14
CA ALA A 36 15.34 -13.92 -2.08
C ALA A 36 15.48 -14.45 -0.64
N LYS A 37 15.76 -13.57 0.32
CA LYS A 37 15.81 -13.95 1.75
C LYS A 37 14.45 -14.41 2.27
N VAL A 38 13.37 -13.74 1.87
CA VAL A 38 12.01 -14.15 2.25
C VAL A 38 11.68 -15.53 1.69
N GLU A 39 11.98 -15.72 0.41
CA GLU A 39 11.69 -16.97 -0.29
C GLU A 39 12.45 -18.16 0.32
N GLN A 40 13.67 -17.95 0.77
CA GLN A 40 14.51 -18.94 1.44
C GLN A 40 14.18 -19.10 2.94
N GLY A 41 13.17 -18.39 3.46
CA GLY A 41 12.79 -18.44 4.88
C GLY A 41 13.84 -17.82 5.83
N GLN A 42 14.74 -16.98 5.32
CA GLN A 42 15.80 -16.33 6.09
C GLN A 42 15.37 -14.99 6.70
N ALA A 43 14.28 -14.40 6.20
CA ALA A 43 13.71 -13.17 6.72
C ALA A 43 12.17 -13.17 6.57
N PRO A 44 11.42 -12.52 7.46
CA PRO A 44 10.00 -12.30 7.26
C PRO A 44 9.77 -11.33 6.10
N TYR A 45 8.58 -11.39 5.49
CA TYR A 45 8.17 -10.44 4.47
C TYR A 45 8.09 -9.02 5.07
N PRO A 46 8.59 -7.98 4.38
CA PRO A 46 8.77 -6.65 4.99
C PRO A 46 7.46 -5.91 5.27
N LEU A 47 6.49 -6.01 4.35
CA LEU A 47 5.23 -5.24 4.41
C LEU A 47 4.00 -6.16 4.25
N PRO A 48 3.80 -7.13 5.17
CA PRO A 48 2.66 -8.04 5.07
C PRO A 48 1.34 -7.27 5.13
N TYR A 49 0.36 -7.76 4.37
CA TYR A 49 -0.98 -7.22 4.35
C TYR A 49 -1.99 -8.36 4.36
N LEU A 50 -2.89 -8.37 5.34
CA LEU A 50 -3.88 -9.44 5.51
C LEU A 50 -3.24 -10.85 5.49
N HIS A 51 -2.13 -11.02 6.21
CA HIS A 51 -1.38 -12.28 6.33
C HIS A 51 -0.78 -12.84 5.03
N HIS A 52 -0.62 -12.01 3.99
CA HIS A 52 -0.02 -12.42 2.72
C HIS A 52 1.10 -11.49 2.28
N ALA A 53 2.04 -12.04 1.51
CA ALA A 53 2.93 -11.31 0.64
C ALA A 53 2.22 -11.06 -0.69
N TRP A 54 2.07 -9.79 -1.05
CA TRP A 54 1.44 -9.37 -2.31
C TRP A 54 2.54 -8.86 -3.23
N VAL A 55 2.90 -9.68 -4.22
CA VAL A 55 4.10 -9.46 -5.04
C VAL A 55 3.70 -9.32 -6.50
N GLY A 56 4.17 -8.25 -7.13
CA GLY A 56 4.08 -8.04 -8.57
C GLY A 56 5.43 -8.26 -9.21
N LEU A 57 5.46 -9.01 -10.30
CA LEU A 57 6.67 -9.26 -11.08
C LEU A 57 6.48 -8.66 -12.46
N LEU A 58 7.35 -7.73 -12.82
CA LEU A 58 7.52 -7.27 -14.18
C LEU A 58 8.65 -8.07 -14.81
N LEU A 59 8.30 -8.89 -15.79
CA LEU A 59 9.23 -9.72 -16.55
C LEU A 59 9.41 -9.10 -17.94
N TRP A 60 10.65 -8.86 -18.35
CA TRP A 60 10.91 -8.36 -19.69
C TRP A 60 12.15 -8.96 -20.31
N HIS A 61 12.08 -9.15 -21.62
CA HIS A 61 13.19 -9.60 -22.46
C HIS A 61 13.66 -8.42 -23.32
N PRO A 62 14.90 -7.93 -23.14
CA PRO A 62 15.39 -6.77 -23.87
C PRO A 62 15.31 -6.91 -25.40
N ASP A 63 15.47 -8.13 -25.92
CA ASP A 63 15.52 -8.41 -27.36
C ASP A 63 14.16 -8.81 -27.95
N THR A 64 13.18 -9.16 -27.12
CA THR A 64 11.85 -9.64 -27.54
C THR A 64 10.74 -9.07 -26.64
N PRO A 65 10.37 -7.78 -26.79
CA PRO A 65 9.39 -7.10 -25.94
C PRO A 65 7.99 -7.74 -25.92
N GLU A 66 7.62 -8.46 -26.97
CA GLU A 66 6.39 -9.23 -27.07
C GLU A 66 6.28 -10.35 -26.03
N ARG A 67 7.41 -10.77 -25.44
CA ARG A 67 7.47 -11.75 -24.35
C ARG A 67 7.37 -11.14 -22.97
N ASN A 68 7.20 -9.82 -22.86
CA ASN A 68 7.06 -9.17 -21.57
C ASN A 68 5.78 -9.65 -20.89
N ALA A 69 5.89 -9.99 -19.61
CA ALA A 69 4.79 -10.51 -18.83
C ALA A 69 4.70 -9.79 -17.49
N VAL A 70 3.50 -9.77 -16.94
CA VAL A 70 3.23 -9.21 -15.61
C VAL A 70 2.54 -10.26 -14.78
N TRP A 71 3.14 -10.59 -13.64
CA TRP A 71 2.59 -11.55 -12.70
C TRP A 71 2.21 -10.88 -11.40
N PHE A 72 1.08 -11.30 -10.84
CA PHE A 72 0.60 -10.84 -9.54
C PHE A 72 0.37 -12.06 -8.66
N LEU A 73 1.19 -12.19 -7.63
CA LEU A 73 1.21 -13.33 -6.71
C LEU A 73 0.79 -12.90 -5.31
N LYS A 74 -0.08 -13.69 -4.70
CA LYS A 74 -0.52 -13.57 -3.31
C LYS A 74 -0.12 -14.83 -2.57
N LEU A 75 0.96 -14.73 -1.79
CA LEU A 75 1.54 -15.88 -1.11
C LEU A 75 1.23 -15.84 0.39
N PRO A 76 0.78 -16.94 1.00
CA PRO A 76 0.44 -16.96 2.42
C PRO A 76 1.69 -16.87 3.29
N LEU A 77 1.55 -16.17 4.42
CA LEU A 77 2.58 -16.01 5.44
C LEU A 77 2.15 -16.71 6.74
N ASP A 78 3.12 -17.21 7.50
CA ASP A 78 2.89 -17.76 8.84
C ASP A 78 2.75 -16.66 9.91
N GLU A 79 2.44 -17.02 11.15
CA GLU A 79 2.24 -16.07 12.27
C GLU A 79 3.45 -15.18 12.61
N GLN A 80 4.64 -15.54 12.12
CA GLN A 80 5.88 -14.78 12.27
C GLN A 80 6.19 -13.92 11.05
N GLY A 81 5.34 -13.98 10.01
CA GLY A 81 5.48 -13.24 8.76
C GLY A 81 6.41 -13.90 7.75
N PHE A 82 6.80 -15.16 7.96
CA PHE A 82 7.61 -15.92 7.00
C PHE A 82 6.74 -16.54 5.92
N LEU A 83 7.30 -16.69 4.73
CA LEU A 83 6.64 -17.35 3.61
C LEU A 83 6.38 -18.82 3.92
N VAL A 84 5.12 -19.26 3.79
CA VAL A 84 4.77 -20.68 3.95
C VAL A 84 5.45 -21.49 2.84
N GLN A 85 6.44 -22.29 3.22
CA GLN A 85 7.32 -23.00 2.29
C GLN A 85 6.56 -23.95 1.36
N ALA A 86 5.54 -24.64 1.88
CA ALA A 86 4.69 -25.52 1.09
C ALA A 86 3.95 -24.80 -0.04
N ALA A 87 3.50 -23.55 0.20
CA ALA A 87 2.84 -22.74 -0.83
C ALA A 87 3.82 -22.27 -1.91
N ARG A 88 5.05 -21.89 -1.53
CA ARG A 88 6.12 -21.61 -2.49
C ARG A 88 6.44 -22.84 -3.34
N ASP A 89 6.59 -24.01 -2.73
CA ASP A 89 6.96 -25.24 -3.44
C ASP A 89 5.87 -25.66 -4.43
N ASP A 90 4.59 -25.53 -4.05
CA ASP A 90 3.45 -25.76 -4.96
C ASP A 90 3.44 -24.76 -6.12
N LEU A 91 3.70 -23.46 -5.85
CA LEU A 91 3.86 -22.46 -6.91
C LEU A 91 4.95 -22.86 -7.90
N LEU A 92 6.15 -23.22 -7.41
CA LEU A 92 7.27 -23.60 -8.27
C LEU A 92 6.97 -24.84 -9.08
N GLN A 93 6.37 -25.87 -8.47
CA GLN A 93 5.99 -27.08 -9.17
C GLN A 93 5.02 -26.80 -10.33
N ARG A 94 4.01 -25.95 -10.11
CA ARG A 94 3.05 -25.56 -11.16
C ARG A 94 3.71 -24.77 -12.28
N LEU A 95 4.58 -23.83 -11.96
CA LEU A 95 5.33 -23.07 -12.97
C LEU A 95 6.25 -23.97 -13.78
N LEU A 96 6.92 -24.94 -13.14
CA LEU A 96 7.77 -25.93 -13.83
C LEU A 96 6.98 -26.85 -14.77
N GLN A 97 5.73 -27.17 -14.44
CA GLN A 97 4.84 -27.92 -15.34
C GLN A 97 4.44 -27.11 -16.58
N ASN A 98 4.38 -25.78 -16.46
CA ASN A 98 3.98 -24.85 -17.51
C ASN A 98 5.15 -24.07 -18.13
N ILE A 99 6.38 -24.60 -18.11
CA ILE A 99 7.59 -23.92 -18.64
C ILE A 99 7.40 -23.45 -20.09
N GLY A 100 6.70 -24.22 -20.93
CA GLY A 100 6.41 -23.81 -22.30
C GLY A 100 5.66 -22.48 -22.36
N GLY A 101 4.63 -22.32 -21.52
CA GLY A 101 3.89 -21.06 -21.38
C GLY A 101 4.75 -19.93 -20.81
N LEU A 102 5.67 -20.21 -19.85
CA LEU A 102 6.62 -19.19 -19.37
C LEU A 102 7.51 -18.62 -20.49
N VAL A 103 7.90 -19.44 -21.46
CA VAL A 103 8.88 -19.08 -22.51
C VAL A 103 8.21 -18.50 -23.75
N GLU A 104 7.04 -19.01 -24.13
CA GLU A 104 6.34 -18.61 -25.35
C GLU A 104 5.36 -17.47 -25.13
N ASP A 105 4.58 -17.50 -24.04
CA ASP A 105 3.50 -16.55 -23.78
C ASP A 105 3.41 -16.29 -22.27
N GLY A 106 4.35 -15.50 -21.73
CA GLY A 106 4.65 -15.42 -20.30
C GLY A 106 3.44 -15.12 -19.38
N ASN A 107 2.33 -14.60 -19.90
CA ASN A 107 1.08 -14.43 -19.13
C ASN A 107 0.31 -15.75 -18.90
N ASP A 108 0.39 -16.72 -19.81
CA ASP A 108 -0.31 -18.00 -19.69
C ASP A 108 0.30 -18.92 -18.61
N ALA A 109 1.53 -18.65 -18.18
CA ALA A 109 2.20 -19.40 -17.12
C ALA A 109 1.45 -19.43 -15.77
N LEU A 110 0.67 -18.39 -15.48
CA LEU A 110 -0.12 -18.26 -14.24
C LEU A 110 -1.60 -18.57 -14.41
N LYS A 111 -2.03 -19.01 -15.59
CA LYS A 111 -3.42 -19.37 -15.84
C LYS A 111 -3.84 -20.48 -14.86
N ASP A 112 -4.95 -20.24 -14.15
CA ASP A 112 -5.50 -21.11 -13.10
C ASP A 112 -4.57 -21.39 -11.89
N ASN A 113 -3.53 -20.55 -11.69
CA ASN A 113 -2.67 -20.68 -10.52
C ASN A 113 -3.38 -20.13 -9.26
N PRO A 114 -3.51 -20.91 -8.17
CA PRO A 114 -4.24 -20.50 -6.96
C PRO A 114 -3.59 -19.33 -6.22
N PHE A 115 -2.32 -19.03 -6.49
CA PHE A 115 -1.59 -17.91 -5.92
C PHE A 115 -1.68 -16.65 -6.77
N SER A 116 -2.31 -16.71 -7.95
CA SER A 116 -2.51 -15.53 -8.78
C SER A 116 -3.68 -14.67 -8.27
N PHE A 117 -3.59 -13.36 -8.46
CA PHE A 117 -4.69 -12.44 -8.18
C PHE A 117 -4.74 -11.30 -9.19
N LYS A 118 -5.88 -10.62 -9.29
CA LYS A 118 -6.02 -9.40 -10.08
C LYS A 118 -6.04 -8.18 -9.14
N PRO A 119 -5.09 -7.24 -9.23
CA PRO A 119 -5.17 -5.98 -8.51
C PRO A 119 -6.45 -5.21 -8.86
N ASP A 120 -6.93 -4.39 -7.94
CA ASP A 120 -7.95 -3.38 -8.25
C ASP A 120 -7.43 -2.37 -9.29
N ASP A 121 -8.33 -1.67 -9.97
CA ASP A 121 -7.99 -0.79 -11.09
C ASP A 121 -7.03 0.35 -10.69
N GLU A 122 -7.12 0.86 -9.46
CA GLU A 122 -6.23 1.89 -8.92
C GLU A 122 -4.79 1.37 -8.78
N LYS A 123 -4.60 0.21 -8.14
CA LYS A 123 -3.27 -0.41 -8.02
C LYS A 123 -2.73 -0.87 -9.37
N MET A 124 -3.59 -1.35 -10.26
CA MET A 124 -3.22 -1.73 -11.62
C MET A 124 -2.64 -0.53 -12.40
N ALA A 125 -3.32 0.62 -12.32
CA ALA A 125 -2.86 1.86 -12.95
C ALA A 125 -1.50 2.31 -12.41
N LEU A 126 -1.32 2.29 -11.09
CA LEU A 126 -0.06 2.61 -10.44
C LEU A 126 1.07 1.63 -10.80
N PHE A 127 0.77 0.34 -10.82
CA PHE A 127 1.73 -0.68 -11.25
C PHE A 127 2.17 -0.42 -12.69
N HIS A 128 1.25 -0.14 -13.61
CA HIS A 128 1.57 0.18 -14.99
C HIS A 128 2.42 1.45 -15.13
N ALA A 129 2.10 2.50 -14.39
CA ALA A 129 2.90 3.73 -14.40
C ALA A 129 4.35 3.46 -13.91
N HIS A 130 4.51 2.68 -12.83
CA HIS A 130 5.84 2.26 -12.35
C HIS A 130 6.56 1.34 -13.33
N ALA A 131 5.85 0.40 -13.96
CA ALA A 131 6.41 -0.50 -14.96
C ALA A 131 6.92 0.30 -16.17
N GLY A 132 6.15 1.28 -16.65
CA GLY A 132 6.54 2.18 -17.71
C GLY A 132 7.83 2.95 -17.38
N LEU A 133 7.99 3.45 -16.15
CA LEU A 133 9.25 4.05 -15.70
C LEU A 133 10.43 3.07 -15.74
N VAL A 134 10.23 1.85 -15.23
CA VAL A 134 11.29 0.83 -15.19
C VAL A 134 11.74 0.45 -16.60
N LEU A 135 10.80 0.34 -17.53
CA LEU A 135 11.06 0.02 -18.94
C LEU A 135 11.47 1.24 -19.78
N ARG A 136 11.54 2.44 -19.18
CA ARG A 136 11.81 3.72 -19.87
C ARG A 136 10.84 4.00 -21.02
N GLN A 137 9.59 3.58 -20.85
CA GLN A 137 8.50 3.85 -21.79
C GLN A 137 7.89 5.24 -21.54
N PRO A 138 7.29 5.85 -22.58
CA PRO A 138 6.49 7.06 -22.41
C PRO A 138 5.32 6.80 -21.45
N ALA A 139 4.78 7.87 -20.86
CA ALA A 139 3.55 7.79 -20.09
C ALA A 139 2.38 7.37 -20.98
N SER A 140 1.28 6.93 -20.37
CA SER A 140 0.10 6.53 -21.14
C SER A 140 -0.54 7.72 -21.87
N ARG A 141 -1.46 7.42 -22.78
CA ARG A 141 -2.30 8.42 -23.47
C ARG A 141 -3.13 9.31 -22.53
N TYR A 142 -3.32 8.93 -21.27
CA TYR A 142 -4.11 9.69 -20.30
C TYR A 142 -3.29 10.76 -19.58
N TYR A 143 -1.96 10.72 -19.71
CA TYR A 143 -1.04 11.58 -18.97
C TYR A 143 -1.19 13.06 -19.32
N GLU A 144 -1.24 13.40 -20.60
CA GLU A 144 -1.37 14.79 -21.07
C GLU A 144 -2.66 15.44 -20.58
N TYR A 145 -3.78 14.70 -20.66
CA TYR A 145 -5.07 15.16 -20.16
C TYR A 145 -5.02 15.44 -18.65
N ALA A 146 -4.39 14.55 -17.87
CA ALA A 146 -4.20 14.76 -16.44
C ALA A 146 -3.35 16.00 -16.16
N GLN A 147 -2.26 16.21 -16.90
CA GLN A 147 -1.44 17.43 -16.76
C GLN A 147 -2.26 18.70 -17.01
N HIS A 148 -3.05 18.77 -18.08
CA HIS A 148 -3.90 19.92 -18.37
C HIS A 148 -4.96 20.15 -17.28
N TYR A 149 -5.58 19.08 -16.77
CA TYR A 149 -6.53 19.19 -15.67
C TYR A 149 -5.89 19.77 -14.41
N PHE A 150 -4.81 19.16 -13.90
CA PHE A 150 -4.15 19.63 -12.69
C PHE A 150 -3.44 20.98 -12.88
N ALA A 151 -3.15 21.40 -14.12
CA ALA A 151 -2.70 22.76 -14.43
C ALA A 151 -3.82 23.81 -14.37
N GLY A 152 -5.07 23.42 -14.13
CA GLY A 152 -6.23 24.32 -14.17
C GLY A 152 -6.58 24.83 -15.57
N GLN A 153 -6.16 24.10 -16.61
CA GLN A 153 -6.45 24.43 -18.02
C GLN A 153 -7.76 23.81 -18.52
N LEU A 154 -8.40 22.97 -17.69
CA LEU A 154 -9.67 22.33 -17.94
C LEU A 154 -10.65 22.68 -16.82
N GLU A 155 -11.95 22.67 -17.13
CA GLU A 155 -13.00 22.91 -16.15
C GLU A 155 -12.99 21.85 -15.03
N PRO A 156 -13.23 22.22 -13.76
CA PRO A 156 -13.18 21.30 -12.62
C PRO A 156 -14.04 20.04 -12.79
N GLU A 157 -15.20 20.14 -13.44
CA GLU A 157 -16.18 19.06 -13.66
C GLU A 157 -15.68 17.99 -14.63
N LEU A 158 -14.64 18.28 -15.42
CA LEU A 158 -14.06 17.36 -16.39
C LEU A 158 -13.15 16.30 -15.76
N TRP A 159 -13.15 16.18 -14.43
CA TRP A 159 -12.39 15.17 -13.67
C TRP A 159 -12.78 13.73 -14.04
N VAL A 160 -14.02 13.49 -14.49
CA VAL A 160 -14.52 12.15 -14.88
C VAL A 160 -13.69 11.52 -16.01
N ASN A 161 -13.01 12.33 -16.81
CA ASN A 161 -12.20 11.89 -17.95
C ASN A 161 -10.74 11.61 -17.59
N LEU A 162 -10.29 11.91 -16.36
CA LEU A 162 -8.91 11.68 -15.93
C LEU A 162 -8.51 10.20 -16.03
N GLY A 163 -9.40 9.32 -15.57
CA GLY A 163 -9.12 7.91 -15.33
C GLY A 163 -8.02 7.70 -14.28
N TYR A 164 -7.96 6.49 -13.69
CA TYR A 164 -6.91 6.18 -12.71
C TYR A 164 -5.51 6.22 -13.33
N GLN A 165 -5.37 5.82 -14.59
CA GLN A 165 -4.08 5.80 -15.30
C GLN A 165 -3.47 7.20 -15.48
N GLY A 166 -4.27 8.24 -15.77
CA GLY A 166 -3.76 9.60 -15.93
C GLY A 166 -3.18 10.16 -14.63
N ILE A 167 -3.90 9.96 -13.51
CA ILE A 167 -3.44 10.34 -12.16
C ILE A 167 -2.18 9.52 -11.79
N ALA A 168 -2.19 8.21 -12.06
CA ALA A 168 -1.08 7.32 -11.80
C ALA A 168 0.22 7.77 -12.50
N ASP A 169 0.14 8.05 -13.80
CA ASP A 169 1.29 8.50 -14.59
C ASP A 169 1.86 9.82 -14.06
N LEU A 170 0.99 10.75 -13.64
CA LEU A 170 1.41 12.03 -13.08
C LEU A 170 2.10 11.87 -11.72
N VAL A 171 1.51 11.07 -10.82
CA VAL A 171 2.00 10.86 -9.47
C VAL A 171 3.30 10.05 -9.45
N VAL A 172 3.41 9.02 -10.28
CA VAL A 172 4.64 8.21 -10.38
C VAL A 172 5.81 9.02 -10.96
N ARG A 173 5.52 10.12 -11.66
CA ARG A 173 6.49 11.02 -12.30
C ARG A 173 6.60 12.37 -11.60
N LEU A 174 6.35 12.45 -10.29
CA LEU A 174 6.42 13.71 -9.54
C LEU A 174 7.72 14.51 -9.78
N ASP A 175 8.83 13.80 -9.90
CA ASP A 175 10.18 14.34 -10.12
C ASP A 175 10.45 14.83 -11.56
N GLN A 176 9.51 14.61 -12.49
CA GLN A 176 9.67 14.98 -13.90
C GLN A 176 8.95 16.30 -14.22
N GLY A 177 9.67 17.20 -14.89
CA GLY A 177 9.11 18.46 -15.39
C GLY A 177 8.52 19.32 -14.27
N ARG A 178 7.23 19.69 -14.41
CA ARG A 178 6.49 20.48 -13.42
C ARG A 178 5.44 19.67 -12.66
N ASN A 179 5.44 18.34 -12.74
CA ASN A 179 4.35 17.50 -12.23
C ASN A 179 4.04 17.76 -10.75
N GLU A 180 5.05 17.77 -9.88
CA GLU A 180 4.85 18.07 -8.46
C GLU A 180 4.36 19.50 -8.23
N ALA A 181 4.86 20.48 -9.00
CA ALA A 181 4.41 21.87 -8.90
C ALA A 181 2.94 22.01 -9.30
N LEU A 182 2.52 21.38 -10.40
CA LEU A 182 1.12 21.33 -10.84
C LEU A 182 0.21 20.78 -9.74
N LEU A 183 0.59 19.65 -9.15
CA LEU A 183 -0.18 19.05 -8.05
C LEU A 183 -0.20 19.96 -6.82
N THR A 184 0.92 20.59 -6.47
CA THR A 184 1.01 21.53 -5.34
C THR A 184 0.05 22.72 -5.52
N GLU A 185 -0.03 23.26 -6.74
CA GLU A 185 -0.94 24.35 -7.10
C GLU A 185 -2.40 23.88 -7.16
N ALA A 186 -2.65 22.65 -7.63
CA ALA A 186 -3.99 22.09 -7.82
C ALA A 186 -4.72 21.78 -6.51
N VAL A 187 -4.01 21.29 -5.50
CA VAL A 187 -4.58 20.77 -4.25
C VAL A 187 -5.55 21.74 -3.57
N ALA A 188 -5.36 23.05 -3.72
CA ALA A 188 -6.23 24.05 -3.10
C ALA A 188 -7.66 24.03 -3.67
N TRP A 189 -7.83 23.77 -4.98
CA TRP A 189 -9.12 23.90 -5.67
C TRP A 189 -9.73 22.56 -6.10
N LEU A 190 -9.00 21.44 -6.00
CA LEU A 190 -9.51 20.13 -6.43
C LEU A 190 -10.85 19.76 -5.76
N PRO A 191 -11.87 19.34 -6.55
CA PRO A 191 -13.08 18.73 -6.04
C PRO A 191 -12.80 17.45 -5.22
N THR A 192 -13.81 17.00 -4.48
CA THR A 192 -13.72 15.85 -3.56
C THR A 192 -13.20 14.59 -4.23
N GLU A 193 -13.80 14.19 -5.35
CA GLU A 193 -13.48 12.95 -6.07
C GLU A 193 -12.03 12.91 -6.59
N PRO A 194 -11.55 13.89 -7.38
CA PRO A 194 -10.16 13.91 -7.84
C PRO A 194 -9.17 14.13 -6.70
N LEU A 195 -9.52 14.84 -5.62
CA LEU A 195 -8.66 14.90 -4.43
C LEU A 195 -8.52 13.53 -3.76
N CYS A 196 -9.63 12.79 -3.60
CA CYS A 196 -9.60 11.46 -3.04
C CYS A 196 -8.77 10.50 -3.89
N ALA A 197 -8.93 10.53 -5.22
CA ALA A 197 -8.15 9.74 -6.15
C ALA A 197 -6.65 10.11 -6.10
N LEU A 198 -6.32 11.40 -6.07
CA LEU A 198 -4.95 11.87 -5.91
C LEU A 198 -4.36 11.38 -4.57
N GLY A 199 -5.11 11.47 -3.47
CA GLY A 199 -4.62 11.05 -2.16
C GLY A 199 -4.33 9.55 -2.07
N ARG A 200 -5.15 8.72 -2.73
CA ARG A 200 -4.90 7.27 -2.88
C ARG A 200 -3.66 7.01 -3.74
N ALA A 201 -3.48 7.73 -4.84
CA ALA A 201 -2.28 7.59 -5.67
C ALA A 201 -0.99 8.01 -4.95
N LEU A 202 -1.02 9.14 -4.20
CA LEU A 202 0.14 9.68 -3.48
C LEU A 202 0.65 8.74 -2.38
N GLU A 203 -0.17 7.81 -1.89
CA GLU A 203 0.28 6.80 -0.92
C GLU A 203 1.37 5.87 -1.50
N HIS A 204 1.57 5.83 -2.81
CA HIS A 204 2.48 4.88 -3.44
C HIS A 204 3.81 5.49 -3.88
N VAL A 205 3.99 6.79 -3.69
CA VAL A 205 5.21 7.53 -4.01
C VAL A 205 5.67 8.32 -2.80
N GLU A 206 6.82 8.99 -2.87
CA GLU A 206 7.30 9.89 -1.82
C GLU A 206 7.05 11.34 -2.26
N PRO A 207 5.95 12.00 -1.84
CA PRO A 207 5.68 13.37 -2.22
C PRO A 207 6.69 14.30 -1.56
N GLY A 208 7.19 15.29 -2.29
CA GLY A 208 8.14 16.26 -1.76
C GLY A 208 7.50 17.24 -0.78
N HIS A 209 8.35 17.98 -0.08
CA HIS A 209 7.96 18.80 1.07
C HIS A 209 6.87 19.83 0.74
N LYS A 210 6.94 20.47 -0.44
CA LYS A 210 6.00 21.52 -0.84
C LYS A 210 4.59 20.96 -1.07
N LEU A 211 4.49 19.82 -1.75
CA LEU A 211 3.20 19.15 -1.98
C LEU A 211 2.57 18.70 -0.65
N ILE A 212 3.37 18.15 0.25
CA ILE A 212 2.92 17.79 1.60
C ILE A 212 2.39 19.02 2.35
N GLN A 213 3.09 20.15 2.31
CA GLN A 213 2.62 21.38 2.95
C GLN A 213 1.31 21.88 2.33
N ALA A 214 1.14 21.80 1.01
CA ALA A 214 -0.10 22.20 0.33
C ALA A 214 -1.31 21.32 0.68
N LEU A 215 -1.09 20.06 1.07
CA LEU A 215 -2.15 19.15 1.54
C LEU A 215 -2.63 19.46 2.96
N LEU A 216 -1.81 20.11 3.81
CA LEU A 216 -2.15 20.35 5.21
C LEU A 216 -3.39 21.24 5.41
N PRO A 217 -3.59 22.36 4.68
CA PRO A 217 -4.82 23.13 4.79
C PRO A 217 -6.08 22.33 4.44
N ARG A 218 -6.01 21.45 3.42
CA ARG A 218 -7.11 20.55 3.08
C ARG A 218 -7.37 19.53 4.19
N LEU A 219 -6.31 19.05 4.86
CA LEU A 219 -6.43 18.13 6.00
C LEU A 219 -7.13 18.82 7.16
N ASP A 220 -6.70 20.04 7.50
CA ASP A 220 -7.25 20.80 8.62
C ASP A 220 -8.73 21.18 8.36
N ALA A 221 -9.09 21.50 7.10
CA ALA A 221 -10.47 21.70 6.71
C ALA A 221 -11.32 20.41 6.83
N ALA A 222 -10.78 19.25 6.41
CA ALA A 222 -11.46 17.97 6.53
C ALA A 222 -11.62 17.50 7.99
N ILE A 223 -10.67 17.86 8.87
CA ILE A 223 -10.79 17.65 10.32
C ILE A 223 -11.90 18.52 10.91
N ALA A 224 -12.05 19.76 10.43
CA ALA A 224 -13.05 20.70 10.91
C ALA A 224 -14.48 20.39 10.39
N ALA A 225 -14.60 19.67 9.28
CA ALA A 225 -15.88 19.19 8.78
C ALA A 225 -16.53 18.17 9.75
N GLY A 226 -17.87 18.14 9.82
CA GLY A 226 -18.59 17.16 10.62
C GLY A 226 -18.42 15.74 10.08
N ARG A 227 -18.64 14.70 10.91
CA ARG A 227 -18.46 13.29 10.52
C ARG A 227 -19.24 12.93 9.25
N GLY A 228 -18.60 12.28 8.29
CA GLY A 228 -19.21 11.84 7.04
C GLY A 228 -19.52 12.94 6.01
N GLU A 229 -19.26 14.22 6.31
CA GLU A 229 -19.61 15.35 5.43
C GLU A 229 -18.62 15.57 4.28
N ASP A 230 -17.44 14.96 4.33
CA ASP A 230 -16.30 15.23 3.44
C ASP A 230 -16.06 14.15 2.38
N GLY A 231 -16.97 13.17 2.22
CA GLY A 231 -16.86 12.13 1.19
C GLY A 231 -15.59 11.28 1.27
N GLY A 232 -15.01 11.10 2.48
CA GLY A 232 -13.79 10.32 2.70
C GLY A 232 -12.49 11.09 2.42
N VAL A 233 -12.55 12.41 2.23
CA VAL A 233 -11.37 13.26 1.97
C VAL A 233 -10.34 13.16 3.08
N LEU A 234 -10.74 13.16 4.35
CA LEU A 234 -9.81 13.02 5.47
C LEU A 234 -8.98 11.73 5.37
N ALA A 235 -9.63 10.60 5.09
CA ALA A 235 -8.94 9.32 4.93
C ALA A 235 -8.01 9.34 3.72
N ALA A 236 -8.40 9.97 2.61
CA ALA A 236 -7.53 10.13 1.43
C ALA A 236 -6.33 11.04 1.70
N LEU A 237 -6.49 12.11 2.48
CA LEU A 237 -5.39 13.01 2.85
C LEU A 237 -4.42 12.34 3.84
N VAL A 238 -4.91 11.55 4.79
CA VAL A 238 -4.06 10.69 5.64
C VAL A 238 -3.21 9.75 4.77
N ARG A 239 -3.81 9.12 3.75
CA ARG A 239 -3.09 8.28 2.78
C ARG A 239 -2.02 9.06 2.03
N ALA A 240 -2.36 10.24 1.50
CA ALA A 240 -1.43 11.11 0.77
C ALA A 240 -0.19 11.49 1.59
N LEU A 241 -0.39 11.82 2.87
CA LEU A 241 0.66 12.26 3.77
C LEU A 241 1.52 11.08 4.30
N SER A 242 0.99 9.86 4.24
CA SER A 242 1.56 8.69 4.92
C SER A 242 2.99 8.33 4.49
N ASN A 243 3.39 8.68 3.25
CA ASN A 243 4.71 8.39 2.70
C ASN A 243 5.58 9.64 2.50
N SER A 244 5.23 10.77 3.13
CA SER A 244 6.05 11.98 3.14
C SER A 244 7.43 11.70 3.74
N PRO A 245 8.56 12.12 3.16
CA PRO A 245 9.88 11.92 3.76
C PRO A 245 10.08 12.69 5.08
N SER A 246 9.24 13.69 5.36
CA SER A 246 9.32 14.48 6.59
C SER A 246 8.57 13.81 7.75
N GLN A 247 9.31 13.09 8.60
CA GLN A 247 8.74 12.44 9.79
C GLN A 247 8.04 13.43 10.73
N SER A 248 8.59 14.62 10.91
CA SER A 248 7.99 15.66 11.77
C SER A 248 6.64 16.12 11.26
N LEU A 249 6.51 16.39 9.94
CA LEU A 249 5.23 16.76 9.34
C LEU A 249 4.22 15.62 9.41
N ARG A 250 4.64 14.37 9.14
CA ARG A 250 3.76 13.20 9.28
C ARG A 250 3.24 13.07 10.72
N LYS A 251 4.13 13.18 11.71
CA LYS A 251 3.78 13.06 13.13
C LYS A 251 2.80 14.17 13.53
N ALA A 252 3.11 15.42 13.21
CA ALA A 252 2.24 16.56 13.52
C ALA A 252 0.85 16.42 12.88
N ALA A 253 0.77 16.05 11.60
CA ALA A 253 -0.49 15.84 10.91
C ALA A 253 -1.33 14.73 11.57
N LEU A 254 -0.71 13.57 11.86
CA LEU A 254 -1.40 12.45 12.51
C LEU A 254 -1.84 12.78 13.94
N GLN A 255 -1.07 13.55 14.70
CA GLN A 255 -1.48 14.03 16.02
C GLN A 255 -2.75 14.88 15.94
N ARG A 256 -2.86 15.78 14.95
CA ARG A 256 -4.08 16.57 14.74
C ARG A 256 -5.28 15.69 14.38
N VAL A 257 -5.09 14.72 13.48
CA VAL A 257 -6.14 13.75 13.13
C VAL A 257 -6.58 12.96 14.36
N LEU A 258 -5.66 12.35 15.10
CA LEU A 258 -5.94 11.53 16.28
C LEU A 258 -6.52 12.34 17.46
N ALA A 259 -6.25 13.64 17.53
CA ALA A 259 -6.89 14.53 18.51
C ALA A 259 -8.35 14.84 18.17
N SER A 260 -8.74 14.72 16.90
CA SER A 260 -10.10 15.01 16.46
C SER A 260 -11.07 13.82 16.71
N PRO A 261 -12.38 14.08 16.86
CA PRO A 261 -13.39 13.02 16.89
C PRO A 261 -13.49 12.21 15.60
N ARG A 262 -12.94 12.74 14.48
CA ARG A 262 -12.94 12.08 13.17
C ARG A 262 -12.04 10.84 13.14
N ALA A 263 -11.10 10.71 14.09
CA ALA A 263 -10.25 9.52 14.22
C ALA A 263 -10.99 8.26 14.68
N GLU A 264 -12.29 8.34 14.99
CA GLU A 264 -13.14 7.19 15.30
C GLU A 264 -13.82 6.61 14.04
N GLU A 265 -13.77 7.31 12.91
CA GLU A 265 -14.33 6.85 11.65
C GLU A 265 -13.54 5.67 11.09
N ALA A 266 -14.26 4.64 10.64
CA ALA A 266 -13.65 3.39 10.19
C ALA A 266 -12.63 3.59 9.06
N GLU A 267 -12.94 4.46 8.08
CA GLU A 267 -12.04 4.71 6.96
C GLU A 267 -10.74 5.43 7.35
N VAL A 268 -10.82 6.34 8.33
CA VAL A 268 -9.67 7.08 8.86
C VAL A 268 -8.77 6.13 9.67
N ILE A 269 -9.36 5.31 10.54
CA ILE A 269 -8.64 4.27 11.29
C ILE A 269 -7.92 3.33 10.34
N VAL A 270 -8.61 2.84 9.31
CA VAL A 270 -8.02 1.93 8.31
C VAL A 270 -6.90 2.63 7.54
N ALA A 271 -7.06 3.90 7.16
CA ALA A 271 -5.99 4.66 6.49
C ALA A 271 -4.73 4.75 7.36
N ILE A 272 -4.88 5.10 8.65
CA ILE A 272 -3.75 5.18 9.59
C ILE A 272 -3.10 3.80 9.78
N ALA A 273 -3.89 2.77 10.08
CA ALA A 273 -3.38 1.42 10.33
C ALA A 273 -2.65 0.85 9.12
N THR A 274 -3.20 1.05 7.92
CA THR A 274 -2.69 0.39 6.73
C THR A 274 -1.55 1.13 6.05
N ARG A 275 -1.46 2.47 6.21
CA ARG A 275 -0.48 3.32 5.51
C ARG A 275 0.50 4.02 6.42
N CYS A 276 0.16 4.34 7.65
CA CYS A 276 1.02 5.11 8.55
C CYS A 276 1.87 4.21 9.47
N CYS A 277 2.19 2.98 9.05
CA CYS A 277 2.89 1.98 9.85
C CYS A 277 4.25 2.50 10.38
N GLU A 278 4.99 3.25 9.58
CA GLU A 278 6.25 3.87 10.03
C GLU A 278 6.04 4.91 11.13
N SER A 279 4.98 5.71 11.03
CA SER A 279 4.62 6.69 12.06
C SER A 279 4.14 6.02 13.35
N LEU A 280 3.44 4.88 13.25
CA LEU A 280 2.97 4.09 14.41
C LEU A 280 4.08 3.39 15.19
N LYS A 281 5.35 3.51 14.78
CA LYS A 281 6.51 3.11 15.60
C LYS A 281 6.77 4.10 16.74
N ASP A 282 6.27 5.33 16.62
CA ASP A 282 6.34 6.35 17.67
C ASP A 282 5.36 6.00 18.81
N PRO A 283 5.82 5.86 20.06
CA PRO A 283 4.98 5.40 21.16
C PRO A 283 3.78 6.29 21.45
N GLU A 284 3.92 7.61 21.32
CA GLU A 284 2.84 8.57 21.59
C GLU A 284 1.74 8.44 20.54
N LEU A 285 2.12 8.42 19.25
CA LEU A 285 1.18 8.19 18.16
C LEU A 285 0.48 6.84 18.26
N LEU A 286 1.24 5.78 18.58
CA LEU A 286 0.68 4.44 18.71
C LEU A 286 -0.34 4.37 19.84
N SER A 287 -0.02 4.95 21.00
CA SER A 287 -0.95 4.99 22.14
C SER A 287 -2.23 5.74 21.77
N ALA A 288 -2.11 6.94 21.17
CA ALA A 288 -3.26 7.71 20.73
C ALA A 288 -4.10 6.97 19.67
N PHE A 289 -3.44 6.28 18.73
CA PHE A 289 -4.13 5.47 17.73
C PHE A 289 -4.88 4.29 18.34
N LEU A 290 -4.30 3.55 19.29
CA LEU A 290 -4.96 2.41 19.94
C LEU A 290 -6.20 2.84 20.73
N GLU A 291 -6.14 3.99 21.41
CA GLU A 291 -7.31 4.57 22.09
C GLU A 291 -8.44 4.87 21.11
N ARG A 292 -8.12 5.50 19.97
CA ARG A 292 -9.10 5.78 18.91
C ARG A 292 -9.63 4.53 18.23
N LEU A 293 -8.77 3.52 18.02
CA LEU A 293 -9.16 2.23 17.47
C LEU A 293 -10.18 1.51 18.38
N ALA A 294 -10.00 1.59 19.69
CA ALA A 294 -10.92 0.97 20.66
C ALA A 294 -12.26 1.71 20.78
N ALA A 295 -12.25 3.03 20.65
CA ALA A 295 -13.45 3.87 20.67
C ALA A 295 -14.16 3.96 19.31
N GLY A 296 -13.53 3.48 18.23
CA GLY A 296 -13.98 3.68 16.85
C GLY A 296 -15.30 2.99 16.50
N GLU A 297 -15.93 3.50 15.44
CA GLU A 297 -17.27 3.09 14.97
C GLU A 297 -17.34 1.63 14.49
N ALA A 298 -16.20 1.06 14.09
CA ALA A 298 -16.10 -0.34 13.69
C ALA A 298 -16.21 -1.33 14.87
N GLY A 299 -16.22 -0.83 16.11
CA GLY A 299 -16.41 -1.61 17.33
C GLY A 299 -15.36 -2.72 17.54
N GLN A 300 -15.71 -3.72 18.34
CA GLN A 300 -14.78 -4.80 18.72
C GLN A 300 -14.27 -5.60 17.51
N ALA A 301 -15.10 -5.82 16.49
CA ALA A 301 -14.70 -6.57 15.30
C ALA A 301 -13.64 -5.79 14.50
N GLY A 302 -13.85 -4.47 14.32
CA GLY A 302 -12.86 -3.59 13.72
C GLY A 302 -11.56 -3.53 14.52
N PHE A 303 -11.66 -3.33 15.84
CA PHE A 303 -10.51 -3.34 16.75
C PHE A 303 -9.67 -4.61 16.58
N SER A 304 -10.31 -5.78 16.68
CA SER A 304 -9.61 -7.07 16.66
C SER A 304 -8.96 -7.34 15.31
N ARG A 305 -9.65 -7.02 14.20
CA ARG A 305 -9.12 -7.22 12.84
C ARG A 305 -7.94 -6.30 12.54
N VAL A 306 -8.05 -5.01 12.89
CA VAL A 306 -6.98 -4.03 12.66
C VAL A 306 -5.77 -4.35 13.53
N LEU A 307 -5.98 -4.67 14.82
CA LEU A 307 -4.89 -5.00 15.72
C LEU A 307 -4.17 -6.29 15.29
N ALA A 308 -4.91 -7.32 14.85
CA ALA A 308 -4.33 -8.57 14.34
C ALA A 308 -3.46 -8.34 13.09
N ASP A 309 -3.92 -7.54 12.13
CA ASP A 309 -3.13 -7.18 10.93
C ASP A 309 -1.86 -6.40 11.29
N LEU A 310 -1.96 -5.44 12.22
CA LEU A 310 -0.81 -4.66 12.69
C LEU A 310 0.20 -5.49 13.48
N MET A 311 -0.26 -6.43 14.30
CA MET A 311 0.58 -7.35 15.07
C MET A 311 1.38 -8.31 14.19
N PHE A 312 0.94 -8.50 12.95
CA PHE A 312 1.63 -9.29 11.93
C PHE A 312 2.79 -8.53 11.27
N MET A 313 2.87 -7.20 11.44
CA MET A 313 4.02 -6.40 11.01
C MET A 313 5.19 -6.61 11.98
N PRO A 314 6.34 -7.18 11.54
CA PRO A 314 7.47 -7.47 12.44
C PRO A 314 7.96 -6.24 13.21
N SER A 315 7.94 -5.07 12.57
CA SER A 315 8.41 -3.82 13.17
C SER A 315 7.43 -3.17 14.16
N LEU A 316 6.16 -3.59 14.18
CA LEU A 316 5.13 -3.00 15.07
C LEU A 316 4.72 -3.93 16.21
N ARG A 317 4.94 -5.24 16.08
CA ARG A 317 4.58 -6.23 17.11
C ARG A 317 5.12 -5.85 18.49
N GLY A 318 6.42 -5.55 18.59
CA GLY A 318 7.07 -5.14 19.84
C GLY A 318 6.46 -3.86 20.42
N PRO A 319 6.44 -2.74 19.67
CA PRO A 319 5.80 -1.49 20.09
C PRO A 319 4.35 -1.67 20.56
N ILE A 320 3.54 -2.44 19.84
CA ILE A 320 2.15 -2.71 20.20
C ILE A 320 2.09 -3.48 21.51
N MET A 321 2.83 -4.58 21.67
CA MET A 321 2.83 -5.35 22.92
C MET A 321 3.24 -4.52 24.14
N THR A 322 4.17 -3.57 23.97
CA THR A 322 4.53 -2.61 25.02
C THR A 322 3.37 -1.67 25.34
N ALA A 323 2.72 -1.09 24.33
CA ALA A 323 1.55 -0.23 24.53
C ALA A 323 0.37 -0.97 25.19
N LEU A 324 0.15 -2.24 24.82
CA LEU A 324 -0.86 -3.13 25.41
C LEU A 324 -0.53 -3.59 26.85
N ARG A 325 0.66 -3.27 27.38
CA ARG A 325 1.02 -3.49 28.80
C ARG A 325 1.09 -2.23 29.65
N ASN A 326 1.11 -1.03 29.05
CA ASN A 326 1.03 0.26 29.76
C ASN A 326 -0.14 0.33 30.79
N PRO A 327 0.11 0.54 32.09
CA PRO A 327 -0.97 0.62 33.08
C PRO A 327 -1.89 1.85 32.91
N GLU A 328 -1.46 2.89 32.20
CA GLU A 328 -2.20 4.16 32.07
C GLU A 328 -3.20 4.20 30.88
N ARG A 329 -3.57 3.04 30.32
CA ARG A 329 -4.57 2.96 29.26
C ARG A 329 -5.98 3.30 29.75
N SER A 330 -6.84 3.79 28.85
CA SER A 330 -8.25 4.00 29.18
C SER A 330 -8.98 2.69 29.51
N GLU A 331 -10.12 2.80 30.18
CA GLU A 331 -11.02 1.66 30.39
C GLU A 331 -11.53 1.08 29.07
N THR A 332 -11.82 1.94 28.07
CA THR A 332 -12.32 1.53 26.76
C THR A 332 -11.32 0.62 26.07
N LEU A 333 -10.06 1.04 26.01
CA LEU A 333 -8.99 0.25 25.44
C LEU A 333 -8.75 -1.02 26.25
N SER A 334 -8.75 -0.95 27.58
CA SER A 334 -8.58 -2.12 28.45
C SER A 334 -9.68 -3.18 28.24
N LYS A 335 -10.95 -2.76 28.08
CA LYS A 335 -12.08 -3.64 27.76
C LYS A 335 -11.93 -4.26 26.36
N ALA A 336 -11.50 -3.50 25.37
CA ALA A 336 -11.31 -3.99 24.00
C ALA A 336 -10.20 -5.06 23.93
N ILE A 337 -9.08 -4.83 24.63
CA ILE A 337 -7.98 -5.79 24.81
C ILE A 337 -8.49 -7.04 25.52
N GLY A 338 -9.20 -6.87 26.64
CA GLY A 338 -9.74 -7.98 27.43
C GLY A 338 -10.69 -8.87 26.61
N LYS A 339 -11.52 -8.29 25.74
CA LYS A 339 -12.39 -9.07 24.83
C LYS A 339 -11.59 -9.85 23.79
N MET A 340 -10.56 -9.25 23.19
CA MET A 340 -9.75 -9.89 22.16
C MET A 340 -8.93 -11.07 22.70
N PHE A 341 -8.30 -10.91 23.87
CA PHE A 341 -7.42 -11.95 24.44
C PHE A 341 -8.12 -12.87 25.45
N GLY A 342 -9.18 -12.39 26.11
CA GLY A 342 -9.95 -13.17 27.09
C GLY A 342 -10.85 -14.24 26.45
N GLN A 343 -11.26 -14.07 25.19
CA GLN A 343 -11.97 -15.12 24.44
C GLN A 343 -11.07 -16.32 24.09
N GLY A 344 -9.74 -16.19 24.17
CA GLY A 344 -8.79 -17.28 23.94
C GLY A 344 -8.39 -18.10 25.18
N MET A 345 -8.82 -17.71 26.39
CA MET A 345 -8.50 -18.44 27.64
C MET A 345 -9.71 -19.16 28.26
N GLY A 346 -10.83 -19.23 27.54
CA GLY A 346 -12.06 -19.92 27.98
C GLY A 346 -12.35 -21.25 27.27
N GLU A 347 -11.54 -21.62 26.27
CA GLU A 347 -11.62 -22.91 25.56
C GLU A 347 -10.21 -23.51 25.48
N ALA A 348 -9.76 -24.09 26.59
CA ALA A 348 -8.61 -25.00 26.65
C ALA A 348 -8.92 -26.14 27.62
#